data_AF-A0A7Y6XE77-F1
#
_entry.id   AF-A0A7Y6XE77-F1
#
_cell.length_a   1.000
_cell.length_b   1.000
_cell.length_c   1.000
_cell.angle_alpha   90.00
_cell.angle_beta   90.00
_cell.angle_gamma   90.00
#
_symmetry.space_group_name_H-M   'P 1'
#
loop_
_entity.id
_entity.type
_entity.pdbx_description
1 polymer ?
#
loop_
_entity_poly.entity_id
_entity_poly.type
_entity_poly.pdbx_seq_one_letter_code
_entity_poly.pdbx_strand_id
1 'polypeptide(L)'
;MNLNLSKSRLGPTALLVVAALCLTTAAGCAGRRREAFLHDKTRTHVYRKPIAEVWPQALALLKEKGYSLRVGTQGFEATSEWLMHGAPSSLGTTQVRYHVKGTERGPGQCAIEFHKQLATETKSASSGGRSQELNETSVRADGGNINRDAELEWELLQKVDAESAATLRAEADKVQ
;
A
#
# COMPACT_ATOMS: atom_id res chain seq x y z
N MET A 1 34.81 -10.98 -63.05
CA MET A 1 33.88 -9.85 -62.86
C MET A 1 34.02 -9.34 -61.45
N ASN A 2 34.04 -8.01 -61.32
CA ASN A 2 34.43 -7.20 -60.16
C ASN A 2 33.54 -7.38 -58.91
N LEU A 3 34.14 -7.13 -57.74
CA LEU A 3 33.51 -7.14 -56.40
C LEU A 3 32.34 -6.15 -56.27
N ASN A 4 31.40 -6.47 -55.37
CA ASN A 4 30.84 -5.46 -54.45
C ASN A 4 30.45 -6.08 -53.10
N LEU A 5 31.37 -6.01 -52.13
CA LEU A 5 31.02 -6.03 -50.71
C LEU A 5 30.37 -4.67 -50.39
N SER A 6 29.05 -4.63 -50.29
CA SER A 6 28.34 -3.47 -49.75
C SER A 6 28.66 -3.33 -48.26
N LYS A 7 29.57 -2.40 -47.95
CA LYS A 7 29.82 -1.86 -46.61
C LYS A 7 28.52 -1.24 -46.08
N SER A 8 27.80 -1.95 -45.21
CA SER A 8 26.81 -1.32 -44.34
C SER A 8 27.54 -0.45 -43.32
N ARG A 9 27.54 0.86 -43.56
CA ARG A 9 27.98 1.86 -42.60
C ARG A 9 26.95 1.95 -41.47
N LEU A 10 27.09 1.10 -40.45
CA LEU A 10 26.44 1.32 -39.16
C LEU A 10 27.15 2.51 -38.50
N GLY A 11 26.53 3.68 -38.61
CA GLY A 11 27.04 4.91 -38.02
C GLY A 11 27.06 4.86 -36.49
N PRO A 12 27.87 5.72 -35.84
CA PRO A 12 28.02 5.79 -34.38
C PRO A 12 26.71 6.15 -33.64
N THR A 13 25.67 6.56 -34.36
CA THR A 13 24.33 6.85 -33.86
C THR A 13 23.55 5.60 -33.44
N ALA A 14 23.83 4.42 -33.99
CA ALA A 14 23.14 3.19 -33.61
C ALA A 14 23.56 2.66 -32.22
N LEU A 15 24.75 3.05 -31.75
CA LEU A 15 25.30 2.63 -30.45
C LEU A 15 24.83 3.50 -29.28
N LEU A 16 24.42 4.74 -29.53
CA LEU A 16 23.92 5.67 -28.50
C LEU A 16 22.49 5.35 -28.02
N VAL A 17 21.67 4.70 -28.85
CA VAL A 17 20.27 4.38 -28.49
C VAL A 17 20.20 3.18 -27.54
N VAL A 18 21.15 2.24 -27.60
CA VAL A 18 21.16 1.04 -26.73
C VAL A 18 21.68 1.38 -25.32
N ALA A 19 22.60 2.33 -25.17
CA ALA A 19 23.10 2.75 -23.86
C ALA A 19 22.06 3.55 -23.03
N ALA A 20 21.15 4.27 -23.69
CA ALA A 20 20.12 5.07 -23.01
C ALA A 20 19.00 4.22 -22.38
N LEU A 21 18.71 3.02 -22.90
CA LEU A 21 17.68 2.13 -22.34
C LEU A 21 18.14 1.33 -21.12
N CYS A 22 19.46 1.18 -20.89
CA CYS A 22 19.98 0.42 -19.74
C CYS A 22 20.04 1.23 -18.43
N LEU A 23 19.93 2.56 -18.49
CA LEU A 23 20.02 3.43 -17.29
C LEU A 23 18.70 3.54 -16.51
N THR A 24 17.56 3.17 -17.10
CA THR A 24 16.25 3.26 -16.44
C THR A 24 15.95 2.07 -15.53
N THR A 25 16.66 0.95 -15.67
CA THR A 25 16.43 -0.26 -14.85
C THR A 25 17.18 -0.23 -13.51
N ALA A 26 18.29 0.52 -13.41
CA ALA A 26 19.05 0.66 -12.17
C ALA A 26 18.33 1.55 -11.12
N ALA A 27 17.53 2.53 -11.56
CA ALA A 27 16.75 3.39 -10.67
C ALA A 27 15.65 2.62 -9.90
N GLY A 28 15.13 1.52 -10.47
CA GLY A 28 14.05 0.73 -9.86
C GLY A 28 14.48 -0.10 -8.65
N CYS A 29 15.71 -0.64 -8.65
CA CYS A 29 16.19 -1.49 -7.55
C CYS A 29 16.59 -0.69 -6.30
N ALA A 30 17.19 0.49 -6.48
CA ALA A 30 17.56 1.38 -5.36
C ALA A 30 16.29 1.96 -4.68
N GLY A 31 15.33 2.43 -5.47
CA GLY A 31 14.04 2.93 -4.95
C GLY A 31 13.28 1.87 -4.16
N ARG A 32 13.21 0.64 -4.68
CA ARG A 32 12.51 -0.48 -4.01
C ARG A 32 13.18 -0.89 -2.69
N ARG A 33 14.51 -0.87 -2.60
CA ARG A 33 15.24 -1.13 -1.35
C ARG A 33 14.99 -0.05 -0.30
N ARG A 34 15.03 1.22 -0.72
CA ARG A 34 14.70 2.38 0.13
C ARG A 34 13.29 2.26 0.70
N GLU A 35 12.31 1.99 -0.16
CA GLU A 35 10.90 1.85 0.24
C GLU A 35 10.70 0.66 1.21
N ALA A 36 11.29 -0.50 0.90
CA ALA A 36 11.21 -1.67 1.78
C ALA A 36 11.82 -1.39 3.15
N PHE A 37 12.94 -0.67 3.21
CA PHE A 37 13.55 -0.24 4.47
C PHE A 37 12.61 0.68 5.27
N LEU A 38 12.01 1.68 4.61
CA LEU A 38 11.06 2.59 5.27
C LEU A 38 9.86 1.82 5.83
N HIS A 39 9.29 0.90 5.06
CA HIS A 39 8.15 0.10 5.51
C HIS A 39 8.51 -0.81 6.70
N ASP A 40 9.68 -1.45 6.68
CA ASP A 40 10.16 -2.29 7.78
C ASP A 40 10.38 -1.48 9.08
N LYS A 41 11.05 -0.33 8.97
CA LYS A 41 11.29 0.56 10.11
C LYS A 41 10.02 1.18 10.65
N THR A 42 9.09 1.54 9.77
CA THR A 42 7.79 2.10 10.17
C THR A 42 6.98 1.07 10.96
N ARG A 43 6.96 -0.19 10.52
CA ARG A 43 6.22 -1.27 11.21
C ARG A 43 6.69 -1.50 12.65
N THR A 44 7.95 -1.21 12.92
CA THR A 44 8.57 -1.37 14.24
C THR A 44 8.64 -0.06 15.03
N HIS A 45 8.13 1.05 14.47
CA HIS A 45 8.20 2.36 15.12
C HIS A 45 7.30 2.44 16.36
N VAL A 46 7.84 3.04 17.41
CA VAL A 46 7.12 3.37 18.64
C VAL A 46 7.19 4.88 18.83
N TYR A 47 6.02 5.50 18.85
CA TYR A 47 5.89 6.93 19.09
C TYR A 47 6.27 7.23 20.54
N ARG A 48 7.09 8.27 20.74
CA ARG A 48 7.40 8.83 22.07
C ARG A 48 6.35 9.85 22.50
N LYS A 49 5.08 9.47 22.35
CA LYS A 49 3.90 10.28 22.70
C LYS A 49 2.84 9.38 23.34
N PRO A 50 1.99 9.91 24.23
CA PRO A 50 0.87 9.15 24.75
C PRO A 50 -0.12 8.80 23.62
N ILE A 51 -0.72 7.62 23.71
CA ILE A 51 -1.66 7.14 22.69
C ILE A 51 -2.87 8.06 22.51
N ALA A 52 -3.28 8.79 23.57
CA ALA A 52 -4.35 9.77 23.51
C ALA A 52 -4.09 10.93 22.54
N GLU A 53 -2.81 11.26 22.26
CA GLU A 53 -2.44 12.28 21.27
C GLU A 53 -2.32 11.71 19.86
N VAL A 54 -1.79 10.48 19.74
CA VAL A 54 -1.51 9.85 18.42
C VAL A 54 -2.78 9.25 17.82
N TRP A 55 -3.66 8.66 18.65
CA TRP A 55 -4.85 7.95 18.21
C TRP A 55 -5.83 8.81 17.40
N PRO A 56 -6.20 10.04 17.82
CA PRO A 56 -7.08 10.89 17.02
C PRO A 56 -6.50 11.23 15.64
N GLN A 57 -5.17 11.35 15.55
CA GLN A 57 -4.47 11.62 14.28
C GLN A 57 -4.55 10.41 13.33
N ALA A 58 -4.44 9.19 13.86
CA ALA A 58 -4.63 7.96 13.09
C ALA A 58 -6.05 7.86 12.51
N LEU A 59 -7.07 8.21 13.30
CA LEU A 59 -8.46 8.23 12.83
C LEU A 59 -8.71 9.36 11.84
N ALA A 60 -8.13 10.55 12.07
CA ALA A 60 -8.22 11.66 11.15
C ALA A 60 -7.64 11.31 9.77
N LEU A 61 -6.50 10.62 9.73
CA LEU A 61 -5.87 10.17 8.49
C LEU A 61 -6.80 9.29 7.64
N LEU A 62 -7.52 8.35 8.27
CA LEU A 62 -8.50 7.54 7.54
C LEU A 62 -9.73 8.34 7.09
N LYS A 63 -10.21 9.27 7.92
CA LYS A 63 -11.33 10.16 7.54
C LYS A 63 -10.99 11.04 6.34
N GLU A 64 -9.77 11.59 6.30
CA GLU A 64 -9.27 12.37 5.16
C GLU A 64 -9.23 11.53 3.87
N LYS A 65 -8.97 10.23 3.98
CA LYS A 65 -9.03 9.27 2.85
C LYS A 65 -10.46 8.85 2.49
N GLY A 66 -11.47 9.42 3.12
CA GLY A 66 -12.89 9.18 2.83
C GLY A 66 -13.52 8.03 3.62
N TYR A 67 -12.80 7.42 4.56
CA TYR A 67 -13.34 6.33 5.35
C TYR A 67 -14.20 6.84 6.51
N SER A 68 -15.40 6.27 6.62
CA SER A 68 -16.20 6.38 7.85
C SER A 68 -15.73 5.32 8.85
N LEU A 69 -15.66 5.68 10.13
CA LEU A 69 -15.05 4.85 11.18
C LEU A 69 -16.05 4.52 12.29
N ARG A 70 -16.04 3.26 12.71
CA ARG A 70 -16.68 2.77 13.92
C ARG A 70 -15.60 2.48 14.96
N VAL A 71 -15.61 3.24 16.06
CA VAL A 71 -14.67 3.03 17.17
C VAL A 71 -15.18 1.85 18.01
N GLY A 72 -14.27 0.98 18.43
CA GLY A 72 -14.56 -0.14 19.32
C GLY A 72 -14.97 0.34 20.71
N THR A 73 -15.70 -0.51 21.44
CA THR A 73 -16.16 -0.21 22.82
C THR A 73 -15.05 -0.29 23.86
N GLN A 74 -13.93 -0.97 23.57
CA GLN A 74 -12.81 -1.14 24.48
C GLN A 74 -11.48 -0.94 23.75
N GLY A 75 -10.53 -0.30 24.43
CA GLY A 75 -9.19 -0.05 23.91
C GLY A 75 -9.16 0.95 22.74
N PHE A 76 -8.01 1.01 22.09
CA PHE A 76 -7.76 1.85 20.93
C PHE A 76 -7.93 1.02 19.67
N GLU A 77 -9.17 0.67 19.36
CA GLU A 77 -9.52 -0.09 18.16
C GLU A 77 -10.59 0.65 17.35
N ALA A 78 -10.44 0.64 16.03
CA ALA A 78 -11.43 1.21 15.12
C ALA A 78 -11.49 0.36 13.85
N THR A 79 -12.70 0.23 13.30
CA THR A 79 -12.94 -0.43 12.03
C THR A 79 -13.62 0.54 11.09
N SER A 80 -13.13 0.69 9.87
CA SER A 80 -13.81 1.50 8.87
C SER A 80 -15.01 0.77 8.28
N GLU A 81 -15.91 1.52 7.67
CA GLU A 81 -16.84 0.93 6.71
C GLU A 81 -16.07 0.53 5.43
N TRP A 82 -16.68 -0.33 4.63
CA TRP A 82 -16.14 -0.71 3.33
C TRP A 82 -16.25 0.45 2.35
N LEU A 83 -15.14 0.78 1.69
CA LEU A 83 -15.08 1.81 0.67
C LEU A 83 -14.65 1.18 -0.66
N MET A 84 -15.34 1.52 -1.74
CA MET A 84 -14.99 1.05 -3.08
C MET A 84 -13.60 1.57 -3.47
N HIS A 85 -12.74 0.68 -3.95
CA HIS A 85 -11.38 1.01 -4.34
C HIS A 85 -11.22 0.80 -5.85
N GLY A 86 -10.99 1.90 -6.57
CA GLY A 86 -10.97 1.91 -8.04
C GLY A 86 -12.36 1.97 -8.67
N ALA A 87 -12.40 2.14 -9.99
CA ALA A 87 -13.66 2.14 -10.73
C ALA A 87 -14.23 0.71 -10.81
N PRO A 88 -15.55 0.52 -10.70
CA PRO A 88 -16.17 -0.77 -10.93
C PRO A 88 -15.88 -1.21 -12.37
N SER A 89 -15.47 -2.47 -12.53
CA SER A 89 -15.15 -3.04 -13.85
C SER A 89 -16.08 -4.21 -14.16
N SER A 90 -16.09 -4.66 -15.42
CA SER A 90 -16.77 -5.89 -15.81
C SER A 90 -16.24 -7.13 -15.08
N LEU A 91 -14.99 -7.09 -14.60
CA LEU A 91 -14.34 -8.19 -13.86
C LEU A 91 -14.73 -8.22 -12.38
N GLY A 92 -15.28 -7.13 -11.84
CA GLY A 92 -15.70 -7.04 -10.46
C GLY A 92 -15.50 -5.67 -9.84
N THR A 93 -15.93 -5.57 -8.58
CA THR A 93 -15.75 -4.40 -7.72
C THR A 93 -14.83 -4.77 -6.57
N THR A 94 -13.75 -4.00 -6.40
CA THR A 94 -12.87 -4.12 -5.24
C THR A 94 -13.32 -3.15 -4.17
N GLN A 95 -13.38 -3.62 -2.93
CA GLN A 95 -13.71 -2.81 -1.77
C GLN A 95 -12.62 -3.01 -0.72
N VAL A 96 -12.33 -1.95 0.03
CA VAL A 96 -11.30 -1.91 1.06
C VAL A 96 -11.92 -1.48 2.37
N ARG A 97 -11.53 -2.15 3.45
CA ARG A 97 -11.80 -1.75 4.83
C ARG A 97 -10.48 -1.70 5.59
N TYR A 98 -10.40 -0.83 6.59
CA TYR A 98 -9.29 -0.79 7.53
C TYR A 98 -9.74 -1.22 8.92
N HIS A 99 -8.88 -1.99 9.58
CA HIS A 99 -8.87 -2.18 11.02
C HIS A 99 -7.65 -1.48 11.59
N VAL A 100 -7.86 -0.58 12.54
CA VAL A 100 -6.78 0.17 13.18
C VAL A 100 -6.69 -0.26 14.63
N LYS A 101 -5.48 -0.52 15.09
CA LYS A 101 -5.19 -0.85 16.48
C LYS A 101 -4.10 0.05 17.02
N GLY A 102 -4.37 0.71 18.13
CA GLY A 102 -3.40 1.38 18.96
C GLY A 102 -3.03 0.51 20.15
N THR A 103 -1.75 0.45 20.50
CA THR A 103 -1.26 -0.28 21.67
C THR A 103 -0.32 0.62 22.47
N GLU A 104 -0.54 0.71 23.78
CA GLU A 104 0.41 1.34 24.69
C GLU A 104 1.62 0.41 24.90
N ARG A 105 2.83 0.95 24.76
CA ARG A 105 4.09 0.19 24.87
C ARG A 105 4.87 0.50 26.15
N GLY A 106 4.46 1.54 26.87
CA GLY A 106 5.06 2.00 28.12
C GLY A 106 4.61 3.43 28.43
N PRO A 107 5.09 4.03 29.53
CA PRO A 107 4.74 5.41 29.88
C PRO A 107 5.07 6.39 28.75
N GLY A 108 4.05 7.06 28.21
CA GLY A 108 4.22 8.02 27.11
C GLY A 108 4.70 7.40 25.79
N GLN A 109 4.53 6.09 25.60
CA GLN A 109 4.92 5.40 24.38
C GLN A 109 3.76 4.59 23.80
N CYS A 110 3.56 4.68 22.49
CA CYS A 110 2.52 3.91 21.82
C CYS A 110 2.95 3.45 20.42
N ALA A 111 2.24 2.46 19.89
CA ALA A 111 2.32 2.02 18.51
C ALA A 111 0.92 2.02 17.89
N ILE A 112 0.84 2.38 16.60
CA ILE A 112 -0.39 2.32 15.80
C ILE A 112 -0.15 1.37 14.65
N GLU A 113 -1.11 0.47 14.42
CA GLU A 113 -1.09 -0.49 13.32
C GLU A 113 -2.33 -0.30 12.45
N PHE A 114 -2.14 -0.24 11.13
CA PHE A 114 -3.24 -0.24 10.16
C PHE A 114 -3.27 -1.57 9.43
N HIS A 115 -4.40 -2.26 9.47
CA HIS A 115 -4.63 -3.53 8.78
C HIS A 115 -5.66 -3.32 7.68
N LYS A 116 -5.23 -3.47 6.42
CA LYS A 116 -6.05 -3.32 5.23
C LYS A 116 -6.66 -4.67 4.86
N GLN A 117 -7.98 -4.71 4.78
CA GLN A 117 -8.75 -5.84 4.29
C GLN A 117 -9.27 -5.53 2.89
N LEU A 118 -8.99 -6.41 1.93
CA LEU A 118 -9.51 -6.32 0.56
C LEU A 118 -10.58 -7.38 0.34
N ALA A 119 -11.69 -6.99 -0.29
CA ALA A 119 -12.71 -7.89 -0.80
C ALA A 119 -12.98 -7.56 -2.26
N THR A 120 -12.97 -8.58 -3.12
CA THR A 120 -13.30 -8.44 -4.54
C THR A 120 -14.57 -9.24 -4.81
N GLU A 121 -15.60 -8.55 -5.28
CA GLU A 121 -16.85 -9.17 -5.72
C GLU A 121 -16.81 -9.28 -7.24
N THR A 122 -16.63 -10.50 -7.75
CA THR A 122 -16.68 -10.81 -9.19
C THR A 122 -18.11 -11.13 -9.60
N LYS A 123 -18.60 -10.54 -10.69
CA LYS A 123 -19.86 -10.97 -11.30
C LYS A 123 -19.61 -12.28 -12.04
N SER A 124 -19.88 -13.42 -11.41
CA SER A 124 -19.82 -14.70 -12.12
C SER A 124 -20.81 -14.69 -13.29
N ALA A 125 -20.33 -15.02 -14.49
CA ALA A 125 -21.23 -15.39 -15.57
C ALA A 125 -21.98 -16.65 -15.12
N SER A 126 -23.30 -16.59 -15.05
CA SER A 126 -24.14 -17.76 -14.81
C SER A 126 -23.93 -18.75 -15.97
N SER A 127 -23.05 -19.73 -15.82
CA SER A 127 -23.06 -20.89 -16.72
C SER A 127 -24.36 -21.64 -16.44
N GLY A 128 -25.32 -21.49 -17.34
CA GLY A 128 -26.63 -22.11 -17.23
C GLY A 128 -26.52 -23.61 -17.01
N GLY A 129 -27.31 -24.12 -16.06
CA GLY A 129 -27.45 -25.56 -15.85
C GLY A 129 -27.45 -26.02 -14.40
N ARG A 130 -28.04 -25.28 -13.46
CA ARG A 130 -28.65 -25.83 -12.24
C ARG A 130 -29.47 -24.74 -11.57
N SER A 131 -30.79 -24.91 -11.55
CA SER A 131 -31.71 -24.12 -10.75
C SER A 131 -31.36 -24.30 -9.27
N GLN A 132 -30.68 -23.30 -8.73
CA GLN A 132 -30.44 -23.20 -7.30
C GLN A 132 -31.20 -21.97 -6.83
N GLU A 133 -32.46 -22.17 -6.41
CA GLU A 133 -33.16 -21.27 -5.51
C GLU A 133 -32.31 -21.15 -4.23
N LEU A 134 -31.45 -20.14 -4.19
CA LEU A 134 -30.79 -19.70 -2.96
C LEU A 134 -30.76 -18.19 -3.01
N ASN A 135 -31.67 -17.60 -2.24
CA ASN A 135 -31.54 -16.35 -1.51
C ASN A 135 -30.47 -15.39 -2.06
N GLU A 136 -30.91 -14.37 -2.80
CA GLU A 136 -30.08 -13.27 -3.30
C GLU A 136 -29.51 -12.44 -2.14
N THR A 137 -28.55 -13.01 -1.43
CA THR A 137 -27.55 -12.24 -0.71
C THR A 137 -26.27 -12.51 -1.47
N SER A 138 -25.77 -11.53 -2.22
CA SER A 138 -24.44 -11.57 -2.79
C SER A 138 -23.48 -11.97 -1.66
N VAL A 139 -23.04 -13.23 -1.65
CA VAL A 139 -22.15 -13.76 -0.62
C VAL A 139 -20.81 -13.08 -0.85
N ARG A 140 -20.61 -11.97 -0.13
CA ARG A 140 -19.30 -11.35 0.00
C ARG A 140 -18.37 -12.43 0.54
N ALA A 141 -17.34 -12.78 -0.21
CA ALA A 141 -16.31 -13.68 0.29
C ALA A 141 -15.61 -12.98 1.46
N ASP A 142 -16.02 -13.31 2.69
CA ASP A 142 -15.46 -12.75 3.93
C ASP A 142 -14.03 -13.24 4.23
N GLY A 143 -13.44 -14.02 3.31
CA GLY A 143 -12.03 -14.47 3.33
C GLY A 143 -11.05 -13.46 2.74
N GLY A 144 -11.33 -12.16 2.83
CA GLY A 144 -10.46 -11.10 2.31
C GLY A 144 -9.07 -11.10 2.98
N ASN A 145 -8.01 -10.98 2.18
CA ASN A 145 -6.64 -10.94 2.69
C ASN A 145 -6.43 -9.69 3.56
N ILE A 146 -6.17 -9.88 4.86
CA ILE A 146 -5.88 -8.80 5.81
C ILE A 146 -4.36 -8.62 5.90
N ASN A 147 -3.86 -7.45 5.51
CA ASN A 147 -2.43 -7.14 5.54
C ASN A 147 -2.16 -5.84 6.28
N ARG A 148 -1.04 -5.80 7.01
CA ARG A 148 -0.56 -4.57 7.63
C ARG A 148 -0.08 -3.57 6.58
N ASP A 149 -0.65 -2.39 6.59
CA ASP A 149 -0.45 -1.30 5.62
C ASP A 149 0.64 -0.34 6.13
N ALA A 150 1.89 -0.69 5.81
CA ALA A 150 3.06 0.10 6.23
C ALA A 150 3.13 1.47 5.55
N GLU A 151 2.52 1.62 4.37
CA GLU A 151 2.45 2.90 3.66
C GLU A 151 1.59 3.88 4.46
N LEU A 152 0.43 3.43 4.92
CA LEU A 152 -0.45 4.24 5.75
C LEU A 152 0.17 4.56 7.13
N GLU A 153 0.89 3.62 7.73
CA GLU A 153 1.66 3.86 8.95
C GLU A 153 2.77 4.89 8.74
N TRP A 154 3.41 4.89 7.57
CA TRP A 154 4.47 5.82 7.21
C TRP A 154 3.92 7.23 7.01
N GLU A 155 2.75 7.35 6.39
CA GLU A 155 2.02 8.62 6.31
C GLU A 155 1.66 9.16 7.70
N LEU A 156 1.18 8.31 8.60
CA LEU A 156 0.88 8.73 9.98
C LEU A 156 2.16 9.22 10.69
N LEU A 157 3.26 8.49 10.53
CA LEU A 157 4.54 8.86 11.13
C LEU A 157 4.99 10.25 10.69
N GLN A 158 4.92 10.54 9.39
CA GLN A 158 5.27 11.87 8.86
C GLN A 158 4.42 12.99 9.44
N LYS A 159 3.14 12.72 9.75
CA LYS A 159 2.23 13.72 10.33
C LYS A 159 2.45 13.93 11.82
N VAL A 160 2.69 12.85 12.58
CA VAL A 160 2.70 12.89 14.05
C VAL A 160 4.10 13.14 14.61
N ASP A 161 5.13 12.61 13.95
CA ASP A 161 6.52 12.69 14.36
C ASP A 161 7.43 12.86 13.13
N ALA A 162 7.41 14.09 12.60
CA ALA A 162 8.18 14.48 11.44
C ALA A 162 9.71 14.36 11.66
N GLU A 163 10.17 14.46 12.90
CA GLU A 163 11.59 14.31 13.26
C GLU A 163 12.05 12.85 13.09
N SER A 164 11.29 11.91 13.65
CA SER A 164 11.53 10.47 13.43
C SER A 164 11.41 10.11 11.94
N ALA A 165 10.42 10.66 11.24
CA ALA A 165 10.26 10.44 9.80
C ALA A 165 11.47 10.95 8.99
N ALA A 166 12.00 12.14 9.33
CA ALA A 166 13.19 12.69 8.67
C ALA A 166 14.43 11.81 8.93
N THR A 167 14.59 11.32 10.16
CA THR A 167 15.67 10.40 10.54
C THR A 167 15.60 9.11 9.73
N LEU A 168 14.43 8.47 9.66
CA LEU A 168 14.25 7.23 8.89
C LEU A 168 14.47 7.44 7.38
N ARG A 169 14.09 8.59 6.81
CA ARG A 169 14.42 8.92 5.42
C ARG A 169 15.92 9.00 5.19
N ALA A 170 16.63 9.71 6.08
CA ALA A 170 18.09 9.86 5.99
C ALA A 170 18.82 8.52 6.15
N GLU A 171 18.30 7.60 6.98
CA GLU A 171 18.80 6.23 7.07
C GLU A 171 18.53 5.45 5.79
N ALA A 172 17.32 5.54 5.24
CA ALA A 172 16.95 4.85 4.01
C ALA A 172 17.78 5.33 2.80
N ASP A 173 18.25 6.58 2.79
CA ASP A 173 19.16 7.12 1.76
C ASP A 173 20.57 6.51 1.83
N LYS A 174 20.93 5.87 2.94
CA LYS A 174 22.22 5.16 3.09
C LYS A 174 22.16 3.70 2.64
N VAL A 175 20.96 3.16 2.40
CA VAL A 175 20.72 1.76 2.03
C VAL A 175 20.62 1.58 0.50
N GLN A 176 20.67 2.68 -0.26
CA GLN A 176 20.61 2.71 -1.74
C GLN A 176 21.83 2.05 -2.40
#